data_AF-A0A1Z5IL07-F1
#
_entry.id   AF-A0A1Z5IL07-F1
#
_cell.length_a   1.000
_cell.length_b   1.000
_cell.length_c   1.000
_cell.angle_alpha   90.00
_cell.angle_beta   90.00
_cell.angle_gamma   90.00
#
_symmetry.space_group_name_H-M   'P 1'
#
loop_
_entity.id
_entity.type
_entity.pdbx_description
1 polymer ?
#
loop_
_entity_poly.entity_id
_entity_poly.type
_entity_poly.pdbx_seq_one_letter_code
_entity_poly.pdbx_strand_id
1 'polypeptide(L)'
;MDLDFETNKYELFDDWHQNKIKQAFTQKLQQQAQIEKTHLPKLLSREDLKIRWQMNSRQSVHQVASKPDFPQPVFAFNHGKTPLYLATEIQVFEINHPWVITPGARLAYSHWILRNVIY
;
A
#
# COMPACT_ATOMS: atom_id res chain seq x y z
N MET A 1 15.90 20.88 1.64
CA MET A 1 16.01 22.19 0.96
C MET A 1 15.09 23.13 1.72
N ASP A 2 15.58 24.25 2.21
CA ASP A 2 14.77 25.17 3.03
C ASP A 2 14.10 26.21 2.12
N LEU A 3 12.77 26.21 2.10
CA LEU A 3 11.97 27.20 1.36
C LEU A 3 11.51 28.25 2.37
N ASP A 4 12.03 29.46 2.25
CA ASP A 4 11.63 30.56 3.13
C ASP A 4 10.28 31.14 2.70
N PHE A 5 9.24 30.73 3.42
CA PHE A 5 7.86 31.20 3.24
C PHE A 5 7.57 32.52 3.96
N GLU A 6 8.43 32.98 4.87
CA GLU A 6 8.23 34.20 5.65
C GLU A 6 8.53 35.44 4.80
N THR A 7 9.65 35.42 4.08
CA THR A 7 10.11 36.57 3.28
C THR A 7 9.21 36.88 2.08
N ASN A 8 8.49 35.87 1.54
CA ASN A 8 7.64 36.01 0.35
C ASN A 8 6.14 35.78 0.66
N LYS A 9 5.73 35.95 1.91
CA LYS A 9 4.38 35.58 2.38
C LYS A 9 3.27 36.25 1.58
N TYR A 10 3.41 37.56 1.31
CA TYR A 10 2.42 38.31 0.55
C TYR A 10 2.30 37.76 -0.87
N GLU A 11 3.42 37.59 -1.57
CA GLU A 11 3.46 37.11 -2.96
C GLU A 11 2.98 35.66 -3.11
N LEU A 12 3.09 34.84 -2.06
CA LEU A 12 2.68 33.44 -2.08
C LEU A 12 1.21 33.22 -1.68
N PHE A 13 0.74 33.92 -0.64
CA PHE A 13 -0.54 33.60 0.00
C PHE A 13 -1.59 34.73 -0.08
N ASP A 14 -1.18 35.99 -0.15
CA ASP A 14 -2.11 37.14 -0.11
C ASP A 14 -2.39 37.72 -1.51
N ASP A 15 -1.36 37.82 -2.36
CA ASP A 15 -1.53 38.09 -3.79
C ASP A 15 -2.17 36.86 -4.43
N TRP A 16 -3.30 37.02 -5.14
CA TRP A 16 -4.00 35.93 -5.80
C TRP A 16 -3.57 35.75 -7.26
N HIS A 17 -2.85 36.71 -7.84
CA HIS A 17 -2.37 36.62 -9.22
C HIS A 17 -1.18 35.65 -9.35
N GLN A 18 -0.96 35.16 -10.57
CA GLN A 18 0.20 34.32 -10.86
C GLN A 18 1.42 35.21 -11.05
N ASN A 19 2.42 35.04 -10.19
CA ASN A 19 3.68 35.76 -10.25
C ASN A 19 4.87 34.79 -10.38
N LYS A 20 6.05 35.33 -10.70
CA LYS A 20 7.26 34.52 -10.91
C LYS A 20 7.69 33.78 -9.64
N ILE A 21 7.44 34.36 -8.47
CA ILE A 21 7.79 33.78 -7.17
C ILE A 21 6.96 32.53 -6.90
N LYS A 22 5.63 32.61 -7.04
CA LYS A 22 4.72 31.44 -6.96
C LYS A 22 5.11 30.33 -7.92
N GLN A 23 5.42 30.67 -9.17
CA GLN A 23 5.83 29.68 -10.16
C GLN A 23 7.10 28.94 -9.72
N ALA A 24 8.11 29.67 -9.25
CA ALA A 24 9.36 29.08 -8.77
C ALA A 24 9.15 28.19 -7.52
N PHE A 25 8.34 28.64 -6.56
CA PHE A 25 7.99 27.84 -5.37
C PHE A 25 7.20 26.58 -5.74
N THR A 26 6.20 26.72 -6.61
CA THR A 26 5.37 25.59 -7.05
C THR A 26 6.22 24.54 -7.78
N GLN A 27 7.14 24.95 -8.65
CA GLN A 27 8.05 24.02 -9.34
C GLN A 27 8.94 23.26 -8.35
N LYS A 28 9.54 23.95 -7.37
CA LYS A 28 10.37 23.31 -6.34
C LYS A 28 9.57 22.35 -5.48
N LEU A 29 8.38 22.76 -5.02
CA LEU A 29 7.48 21.90 -4.24
C LEU A 29 7.01 20.69 -5.03
N GLN A 30 6.73 20.85 -6.33
CA GLN A 30 6.39 19.73 -7.20
C GLN A 30 7.55 18.76 -7.34
N GLN A 31 8.78 19.23 -7.56
CA GLN A 31 9.97 18.38 -7.62
C GLN A 31 10.16 17.60 -6.31
N GLN A 32 10.06 18.30 -5.17
CA GLN A 32 10.14 17.69 -3.84
C GLN A 32 9.04 16.63 -3.65
N ALA A 33 7.79 16.95 -3.99
CA ALA A 33 6.68 16.01 -3.89
C ALA A 33 6.87 14.78 -4.78
N GLN A 34 7.50 14.91 -5.95
CA GLN A 34 7.80 13.74 -6.78
C GLN A 34 8.89 12.86 -6.16
N ILE A 35 9.95 13.45 -5.60
CA ILE A 35 10.98 12.70 -4.88
C ILE A 35 10.34 11.94 -3.70
N GLU A 36 9.53 12.62 -2.88
CA GLU A 36 8.81 11.98 -1.77
C GLU A 36 7.92 10.83 -2.24
N LYS A 37 7.18 11.00 -3.34
CA LYS A 37 6.36 9.94 -3.93
C LYS A 37 7.19 8.75 -4.42
N THR A 38 8.40 8.96 -4.93
CA THR A 38 9.27 7.84 -5.35
C THR A 38 9.79 7.01 -4.18
N HIS A 39 9.90 7.61 -2.99
CA HIS A 39 10.30 6.92 -1.78
C HIS A 39 9.13 6.30 -1.00
N LEU A 40 7.89 6.62 -1.39
CA LEU A 40 6.71 6.16 -0.67
C LEU A 40 6.54 4.65 -0.88
N PRO A 41 6.48 3.85 0.20
CA PRO A 41 6.36 2.41 0.07
C PRO A 41 5.04 2.05 -0.60
N LYS A 42 5.07 1.04 -1.47
CA LYS A 42 3.83 0.52 -2.06
C LYS A 42 2.98 -0.12 -0.97
N LEU A 43 1.80 0.42 -0.75
CA LEU A 43 0.80 -0.13 0.16
C LEU A 43 -0.24 -0.90 -0.63
N LEU A 44 -0.73 -1.99 -0.05
CA LEU A 44 -1.74 -2.86 -0.62
C LEU A 44 -2.95 -2.93 0.32
N SER A 45 -4.14 -2.74 -0.22
CA SER A 45 -5.39 -3.01 0.46
C SER A 45 -5.78 -4.49 0.31
N ARG A 46 -6.79 -4.93 1.08
CA ARG A 46 -7.36 -6.28 0.90
C ARG A 46 -7.94 -6.51 -0.50
N GLU A 47 -8.39 -5.46 -1.18
CA GLU A 47 -8.90 -5.55 -2.54
C GLU A 47 -7.75 -5.78 -3.54
N ASP A 48 -6.61 -5.13 -3.32
CA ASP A 48 -5.41 -5.39 -4.12
C ASP A 48 -4.91 -6.82 -3.94
N LEU A 49 -4.94 -7.34 -2.71
CA LEU A 49 -4.59 -8.74 -2.42
C LEU A 49 -5.56 -9.72 -3.08
N LYS A 50 -6.85 -9.38 -3.14
CA LYS A 50 -7.87 -10.17 -3.85
C LYS A 50 -7.51 -10.35 -5.32
N ILE A 51 -7.16 -9.25 -6.00
CA ILE A 51 -6.76 -9.28 -7.41
C ILE A 51 -5.44 -10.02 -7.55
N ARG A 52 -4.45 -9.71 -6.71
CA ARG A 52 -3.10 -10.28 -6.75
C ARG A 52 -3.09 -11.80 -6.61
N TRP A 53 -3.92 -12.35 -5.72
CA TRP A 53 -4.01 -13.79 -5.47
C TRP A 53 -5.13 -14.48 -6.26
N GLN A 54 -5.79 -13.77 -7.18
CA GLN A 54 -6.90 -14.29 -7.98
C GLN A 54 -7.97 -14.94 -7.07
N MET A 55 -8.36 -14.25 -6.00
CA MET A 55 -9.41 -14.71 -5.10
C MET A 55 -10.76 -14.12 -5.52
N ASN A 56 -11.76 -14.95 -5.76
CA ASN A 56 -13.07 -14.45 -6.19
C ASN A 56 -13.90 -13.87 -5.04
N SER A 57 -13.57 -14.21 -3.78
CA SER A 57 -14.33 -13.81 -2.59
C SER A 57 -13.50 -13.01 -1.59
N ARG A 58 -14.10 -11.95 -1.06
CA ARG A 58 -13.55 -11.16 0.06
C ARG A 58 -13.31 -12.02 1.30
N GLN A 59 -14.13 -13.04 1.52
CA GLN A 59 -14.00 -13.95 2.66
C GLN A 59 -12.71 -14.79 2.57
N SER A 60 -12.33 -15.23 1.37
CA SER A 60 -11.10 -15.99 1.17
C SER A 60 -9.86 -15.18 1.55
N VAL A 61 -9.82 -13.90 1.15
CA VAL A 61 -8.74 -12.98 1.54
C VAL A 61 -8.75 -12.73 3.04
N HIS A 62 -9.93 -12.58 3.65
CA HIS A 62 -10.05 -12.40 5.09
C HIS A 62 -9.51 -13.61 5.87
N GLN A 63 -9.75 -14.83 5.41
CA GLN A 63 -9.26 -16.05 6.05
C GLN A 63 -7.73 -16.14 6.02
N VAL A 64 -7.09 -15.70 4.93
CA VAL A 64 -5.62 -15.60 4.86
C VAL A 64 -5.13 -14.49 5.79
N ALA A 65 -5.80 -13.33 5.79
CA ALA A 65 -5.42 -12.18 6.61
C ALA A 65 -5.69 -12.37 8.13
N SER A 66 -6.48 -13.37 8.52
CA SER A 66 -6.71 -13.72 9.92
C SER A 66 -5.67 -14.68 10.48
N LYS A 67 -4.72 -15.15 9.66
CA LYS A 67 -3.65 -16.02 10.16
C LYS A 67 -2.69 -15.24 11.07
N PRO A 68 -2.15 -15.87 12.12
CA PRO A 68 -1.28 -15.18 13.08
C PRO A 68 0.06 -14.72 12.48
N ASP A 69 0.49 -15.36 11.40
CA ASP A 69 1.71 -15.07 10.64
C ASP A 69 1.51 -13.99 9.55
N PHE A 70 0.28 -13.50 9.38
CA PHE A 70 -0.03 -12.47 8.41
C PHE A 70 0.50 -11.10 8.87
N PRO A 71 1.07 -10.26 7.99
CA PRO A 71 1.62 -8.98 8.38
C PRO A 71 0.57 -8.05 8.98
N GLN A 72 1.00 -7.28 9.98
CA GLN A 72 0.16 -6.28 10.62
C GLN A 72 -0.07 -5.10 9.68
N PRO A 73 -1.25 -4.45 9.73
CA PRO A 73 -1.50 -3.28 8.91
C PRO A 73 -0.62 -2.10 9.37
N VAL A 74 0.10 -1.49 8.43
CA VAL A 74 0.96 -0.32 8.68
C VAL A 74 0.12 0.95 8.80
N PHE A 75 -1.03 0.99 8.12
CA PHE A 75 -1.95 2.12 8.13
C PHE A 75 -3.39 1.65 7.97
N ALA A 76 -4.35 2.46 8.43
CA ALA A 76 -5.76 2.20 8.17
C ALA A 76 -6.47 3.48 7.73
N PHE A 77 -7.17 3.43 6.60
CA PHE A 77 -7.96 4.56 6.09
C PHE A 77 -9.46 4.32 6.33
N ASN A 78 -10.28 5.36 6.12
CA ASN A 78 -11.72 5.34 6.35
C ASN A 78 -12.10 4.99 7.80
N HIS A 79 -11.58 5.77 8.76
CA HIS A 79 -11.79 5.57 10.21
C HIS A 79 -11.44 4.15 10.68
N GLY A 80 -10.34 3.59 10.18
CA GLY A 80 -9.88 2.25 10.56
C GLY A 80 -10.54 1.10 9.79
N LYS A 81 -11.50 1.36 8.90
CA LYS A 81 -12.24 0.30 8.20
C LYS A 81 -11.41 -0.43 7.14
N THR A 82 -10.45 0.25 6.53
CA THR A 82 -9.65 -0.34 5.46
C THR A 82 -8.18 -0.39 5.84
N PRO A 83 -7.67 -1.55 6.28
CA PRO A 83 -6.26 -1.74 6.57
C PRO A 83 -5.42 -1.78 5.28
N LEU A 84 -4.25 -1.17 5.35
CA LEU A 84 -3.21 -1.16 4.33
C LEU A 84 -1.98 -1.91 4.84
N TYR A 85 -1.43 -2.76 3.99
CA TYR A 85 -0.26 -3.60 4.26
C TYR A 85 0.90 -3.16 3.39
N LEU A 86 2.11 -3.33 3.88
CA LEU A 86 3.30 -2.99 3.13
C LEU A 86 3.58 -4.09 2.09
N ALA A 87 3.82 -3.71 0.84
CA ALA A 87 3.94 -4.68 -0.26
C ALA A 87 5.12 -5.65 -0.07
N THR A 88 6.22 -5.23 0.54
CA THR A 88 7.37 -6.12 0.81
C THR A 88 7.05 -7.13 1.90
N GLU A 89 6.31 -6.76 2.95
CA GLU A 89 5.87 -7.71 3.98
C GLU A 89 4.90 -8.76 3.40
N ILE A 90 4.03 -8.34 2.49
CA ILE A 90 3.17 -9.27 1.74
C ILE A 90 4.01 -10.20 0.86
N GLN A 91 5.08 -9.73 0.23
CA GLN A 91 5.99 -10.59 -0.54
C GLN A 91 6.72 -11.59 0.36
N VAL A 92 7.18 -11.18 1.54
CA VAL A 92 7.77 -12.09 2.54
C VAL A 92 6.76 -13.17 2.93
N PHE A 93 5.51 -12.77 3.17
CA PHE A 93 4.44 -13.73 3.46
C PHE A 93 4.19 -14.69 2.28
N GLU A 94 4.18 -14.20 1.04
CA GLU A 94 4.01 -15.01 -0.17
C GLU A 94 5.13 -16.03 -0.36
N ILE A 95 6.37 -15.67 -0.03
CA ILE A 95 7.53 -16.59 -0.07
C ILE A 95 7.36 -17.72 0.94
N ASN A 96 6.89 -17.41 2.15
CA ASN A 96 6.64 -18.40 3.19
C ASN A 96 5.38 -19.24 2.93
N HIS A 97 4.43 -18.71 2.16
CA HIS A 97 3.13 -19.31 1.87
C HIS A 97 2.83 -19.33 0.36
N PRO A 98 3.63 -20.07 -0.44
CA PRO A 98 3.51 -20.05 -1.90
C PRO A 98 2.16 -20.58 -2.39
N TRP A 99 1.48 -21.38 -1.57
CA TRP A 99 0.14 -21.87 -1.85
C TRP A 99 -0.89 -20.75 -2.02
N VAL A 100 -0.68 -19.53 -1.51
CA VAL A 100 -1.64 -18.41 -1.61
C VAL A 100 -1.70 -17.80 -3.01
N ILE A 101 -0.58 -17.84 -3.76
CA ILE A 101 -0.33 -16.98 -4.92
C ILE A 101 -1.23 -17.35 -6.11
N THR A 102 -1.44 -18.65 -6.35
CA THR A 102 -2.19 -19.13 -7.52
C THR A 102 -3.32 -20.07 -7.14
N PRO A 103 -4.41 -20.13 -7.92
CA PRO A 103 -5.46 -21.13 -7.73
C PRO A 103 -4.94 -22.58 -7.71
N GLY A 104 -3.98 -22.90 -8.60
CA GLY A 104 -3.39 -24.23 -8.69
C GLY A 104 -2.60 -24.61 -7.44
N ALA A 105 -1.79 -23.70 -6.91
CA ALA A 105 -1.02 -23.94 -5.68
C ALA A 105 -1.95 -24.09 -4.45
N ARG A 106 -3.05 -23.33 -4.39
CA ARG A 106 -4.08 -23.49 -3.35
C ARG A 106 -4.71 -24.88 -3.38
N LEU A 107 -5.03 -25.40 -4.57
CA LEU A 107 -5.63 -26.72 -4.75
C LEU A 107 -4.65 -27.85 -4.42
N ALA A 108 -3.38 -27.72 -4.83
CA ALA A 108 -2.34 -28.67 -4.44
C ALA A 108 -2.17 -28.73 -2.92
N TYR A 109 -2.18 -27.57 -2.27
CA TYR A 109 -2.07 -27.49 -0.81
C TYR A 109 -3.30 -28.05 -0.10
N SER A 110 -4.52 -27.82 -0.60
CA SER A 110 -5.73 -28.42 0.01
C SER A 110 -5.69 -29.94 -0.08
N HIS A 111 -5.28 -30.52 -1.22
CA HIS A 111 -5.08 -31.97 -1.35
C HIS A 111 -4.01 -32.50 -0.39
N TRP A 112 -2.91 -31.76 -0.21
CA TRP A 112 -1.86 -32.13 0.73
C TRP A 112 -2.38 -32.12 2.18
N ILE A 113 -3.13 -31.10 2.60
CA ILE A 113 -3.75 -31.04 3.94
C ILE A 113 -4.69 -32.23 4.13
N LEU A 114 -5.59 -32.47 3.18
CA LEU A 114 -6.54 -33.59 3.26
C LEU A 114 -5.79 -34.90 3.50
N ARG A 115 -4.72 -35.14 2.73
CA ARG A 115 -3.95 -36.40 2.80
C ARG A 115 -3.09 -36.57 4.05
N ASN A 116 -2.60 -35.50 4.67
CA ASN A 116 -1.57 -35.59 5.73
C ASN A 116 -2.03 -35.11 7.11
N VAL A 117 -3.13 -34.37 7.19
CA VAL A 117 -3.60 -33.74 8.45
C VAL A 117 -4.92 -34.33 8.91
N ILE A 118 -5.81 -34.69 7.99
CA ILE A 118 -7.18 -35.12 8.31
C ILE A 118 -7.32 -36.65 8.24
N TYR A 119 -6.66 -37.30 7.30
CA TYR A 119 -6.53 -38.75 7.20
C TYR A 119 -5.22 -39.21 7.87
#